data_AF-A0A925A510-F1
#
_entry.id   AF-A0A925A510-F1
#
_cell.length_a   1.000
_cell.length_b   1.000
_cell.length_c   1.000
_cell.angle_alpha   90.00
_cell.angle_beta   90.00
_cell.angle_gamma   90.00
#
_symmetry.space_group_name_H-M   'P 1'
#
loop_
_entity.id
_entity.type
_entity.pdbx_description
1 polymer ?
#
loop_
_entity_poly.entity_id
_entity_poly.type
_entity_poly.pdbx_seq_one_letter_code
_entity_poly.pdbx_strand_id
1 'polypeptide(L)'
;MVRRRKSRDFSEHHRLTYVAIAVFLLADIGLIGLALASSRSANTASKPGPIPTFEATAPSSAAAVGPTPAQSPTATSPAAVPTRILSALNASTAWRATTGACPATAASPQISTDSGATWKTMDATGATKVTALQRIIVGSSASATMIGFSQVGCAPELVKTFVTGRNFTSYPKELASAWYVNPATRGSVHSPSGDRPAPCPTVVAIAPSDTKSAAVLCADHTVYATVDAAVTWSPPIPLLGASNLALSTQGYLVTAAADSRCAGVRLVTLAGNPMAITTTACLPLAAAPPVDQVAVSQGAGTLWVWAGDSLKRSGDGGATWQ
;
A
#
# COMPACT_ATOMS: atom_id res chain seq x y z
N MET A 1 -49.99 -22.31 -48.74
CA MET A 1 -49.22 -21.17 -49.29
C MET A 1 -48.65 -20.35 -48.14
N VAL A 2 -47.33 -20.36 -47.98
CA VAL A 2 -46.61 -19.79 -46.81
C VAL A 2 -46.32 -18.30 -47.04
N ARG A 3 -46.74 -17.44 -46.09
CA ARG A 3 -46.46 -15.99 -46.07
C ARG A 3 -45.00 -15.74 -45.65
N ARG A 4 -44.20 -15.15 -46.54
CA ARG A 4 -42.89 -14.55 -46.21
C ARG A 4 -43.10 -13.29 -45.35
N ARG A 5 -42.57 -13.29 -44.11
CA ARG A 5 -42.34 -12.06 -43.33
C ARG A 5 -40.95 -11.51 -43.62
N LYS A 6 -40.90 -10.20 -43.87
CA LYS A 6 -39.75 -9.40 -44.29
C LYS A 6 -38.89 -9.08 -43.06
N SER A 7 -37.62 -9.49 -43.07
CA SER A 7 -36.61 -9.09 -42.10
C SER A 7 -36.16 -7.65 -42.38
N ARG A 8 -36.50 -6.72 -41.49
CA ARG A 8 -35.97 -5.35 -41.43
C ARG A 8 -36.02 -4.93 -39.97
N ASP A 9 -34.99 -5.28 -39.19
CA ASP A 9 -34.78 -4.61 -37.89
C ASP A 9 -33.37 -4.70 -37.29
N PHE A 10 -32.42 -5.42 -37.92
CA PHE A 10 -31.06 -5.54 -37.38
C PHE A 10 -30.10 -4.39 -37.77
N SER A 11 -30.47 -3.53 -38.72
CA SER A 11 -29.55 -2.51 -39.27
C SER A 11 -29.58 -1.18 -38.50
N GLU A 12 -30.70 -0.81 -37.87
CA GLU A 12 -30.83 0.49 -37.21
C GLU A 12 -30.11 0.55 -35.86
N HIS A 13 -30.16 -0.53 -35.07
CA HIS A 13 -29.48 -0.57 -33.77
C HIS A 13 -27.96 -0.43 -33.90
N HIS A 14 -27.34 -1.09 -34.89
CA HIS A 14 -25.90 -0.97 -35.12
C HIS A 14 -25.50 0.44 -35.55
N ARG A 15 -26.31 1.10 -36.39
CA ARG A 15 -26.07 2.50 -36.80
C ARG A 15 -26.13 3.46 -35.63
N LEU A 16 -27.11 3.29 -34.73
CA LEU A 16 -27.21 4.08 -33.50
C LEU A 16 -26.00 3.89 -32.58
N THR A 17 -25.50 2.67 -32.43
CA THR A 17 -24.30 2.39 -31.63
C THR A 17 -23.06 3.07 -32.22
N TYR A 18 -22.84 2.99 -33.54
CA TYR A 18 -21.70 3.65 -34.17
C TYR A 18 -21.75 5.17 -34.06
N VAL A 19 -22.94 5.77 -34.19
CA VAL A 19 -23.12 7.22 -33.99
C VAL A 19 -22.80 7.62 -32.55
N ALA A 20 -23.27 6.85 -31.56
CA ALA A 20 -22.99 7.13 -30.15
C ALA A 20 -21.47 7.07 -29.83
N ILE A 21 -20.76 6.06 -30.37
CA ILE A 21 -19.31 5.94 -30.20
C ILE A 21 -18.57 7.11 -30.87
N ALA A 22 -18.98 7.50 -32.09
CA ALA A 22 -18.35 8.60 -32.80
C ALA A 22 -18.50 9.95 -32.05
N VAL A 23 -19.69 10.21 -31.49
CA VAL A 23 -19.94 11.42 -30.67
C VAL A 23 -19.09 11.41 -29.40
N PHE A 24 -18.98 10.27 -28.73
CA PHE A 24 -18.14 10.13 -27.53
C PHE A 24 -16.66 10.42 -27.82
N LEU A 25 -16.13 9.87 -28.93
CA LEU A 25 -14.74 10.11 -29.34
C LEU A 25 -14.47 11.58 -29.69
N LEU A 26 -15.42 12.26 -30.36
CA LEU A 26 -15.27 13.68 -30.66
C LEU A 26 -15.29 14.56 -29.41
N ALA A 27 -16.11 14.21 -28.41
CA ALA A 27 -16.13 14.91 -27.13
C ALA A 27 -14.82 14.73 -26.37
N ASP A 28 -14.26 13.52 -26.36
CA ASP A 28 -12.99 13.20 -25.71
C ASP A 28 -11.81 13.98 -26.34
N ILE A 29 -11.74 14.04 -27.67
CA ILE A 29 -10.75 14.85 -28.39
C ILE A 29 -10.88 16.35 -28.04
N GLY A 30 -12.11 16.85 -27.93
CA GLY A 30 -12.38 18.24 -27.53
C GLY A 30 -11.92 18.55 -26.10
N LEU A 31 -12.18 17.63 -25.16
CA LEU A 31 -11.76 17.73 -23.75
C LEU A 31 -10.23 17.74 -23.62
N ILE A 32 -9.54 16.88 -24.37
CA ILE A 32 -8.07 16.84 -24.41
C ILE A 32 -7.50 18.16 -24.98
N GLY A 33 -8.10 18.69 -26.05
CA GLY A 33 -7.70 19.98 -26.62
C GLY A 33 -7.85 21.15 -25.63
N LEU A 34 -8.95 21.17 -24.88
CA LEU A 34 -9.20 22.20 -23.87
C LEU A 34 -8.22 22.11 -22.68
N ALA A 35 -7.87 20.89 -22.27
CA ALA A 35 -6.89 20.67 -21.20
C ALA A 35 -5.46 21.06 -21.63
N LEU A 36 -5.09 20.82 -22.88
CA LEU A 36 -3.79 21.25 -23.42
C LEU A 36 -3.72 22.78 -23.59
N ALA A 37 -4.84 23.43 -23.89
CA ALA A 37 -4.92 24.89 -23.98
C ALA A 37 -4.85 25.56 -22.60
N SER A 38 -5.50 24.99 -21.57
CA SER A 38 -5.41 25.52 -20.19
C SER A 38 -3.99 25.41 -19.61
N SER A 39 -3.23 24.41 -20.05
CA SER A 39 -1.84 24.18 -19.63
C SER A 39 -0.83 25.16 -20.23
N ARG A 40 -1.20 25.95 -21.26
CA ARG A 40 -0.28 26.87 -21.97
C ARG A 40 -0.35 28.32 -21.48
N SER A 41 -1.28 28.66 -20.59
CA SER A 41 -1.43 30.03 -20.06
C SER A 41 -0.70 30.23 -18.73
N ALA A 42 0.62 30.09 -18.74
CA ALA A 42 1.47 30.59 -17.64
C ALA A 42 2.93 30.68 -18.11
N ASN A 43 3.25 31.66 -18.97
CA ASN A 43 4.63 32.09 -19.20
C ASN A 43 4.64 33.59 -19.53
N THR A 44 4.28 34.41 -18.55
CA THR A 44 4.67 35.83 -18.53
C THR A 44 6.08 35.91 -17.94
N ALA A 45 7.07 36.06 -18.82
CA ALA A 45 8.44 36.35 -18.45
C ALA A 45 8.51 37.63 -17.60
N SER A 46 8.85 37.50 -16.32
CA SER A 46 9.16 38.66 -15.48
C SER A 46 10.54 39.20 -15.86
N LYS A 47 10.57 40.48 -16.23
CA LYS A 47 11.76 41.27 -16.54
C LYS A 47 12.65 41.37 -15.28
N PRO A 48 13.96 41.03 -15.33
CA PRO A 48 14.85 41.23 -14.20
C PRO A 48 15.05 42.74 -13.92
N GLY A 49 14.81 43.17 -12.69
CA GLY A 49 15.19 44.49 -12.20
C GLY A 49 16.68 44.52 -11.80
N PRO A 50 17.33 45.69 -11.82
CA PRO A 50 18.75 45.81 -11.49
C PRO A 50 19.02 45.49 -10.01
N ILE A 51 20.14 44.80 -9.80
CA ILE A 51 20.66 44.38 -8.49
C ILE A 51 21.38 45.59 -7.85
N PRO A 52 21.02 46.03 -6.63
CA PRO A 52 21.79 47.06 -5.94
C PRO A 52 23.16 46.50 -5.52
N THR A 53 24.21 47.24 -5.87
CA THR A 53 25.58 46.99 -5.41
C THR A 53 25.69 47.48 -3.96
N PHE A 54 25.97 46.57 -3.03
CA PHE A 54 26.30 46.93 -1.65
C PHE A 54 27.83 47.01 -1.51
N GLU A 55 28.33 48.18 -1.11
CA GLU A 55 29.71 48.35 -0.67
C GLU A 55 29.95 47.57 0.63
N ALA A 56 31.00 46.75 0.65
CA ALA A 56 31.44 46.03 1.83
C ALA A 56 32.05 47.00 2.83
N THR A 57 31.31 47.32 3.91
CA THR A 57 31.86 47.97 5.09
C THR A 57 32.47 46.91 6.01
N ALA A 58 33.72 47.12 6.43
CA ALA A 58 34.47 46.22 7.31
C ALA A 58 33.76 45.96 8.65
N PRO A 59 33.84 44.75 9.22
CA PRO A 59 33.16 44.44 10.48
C PRO A 59 33.84 45.13 11.66
N SER A 60 33.09 46.01 12.33
CA SER A 60 33.38 46.45 13.70
C SER A 60 33.01 45.34 14.67
N SER A 61 33.91 45.02 15.60
CA SER A 61 33.75 43.96 16.61
C SER A 61 32.50 44.18 17.47
N ALA A 62 31.48 43.33 17.29
CA ALA A 62 30.33 43.23 18.16
C ALA A 62 30.44 41.94 19.01
N ALA A 63 30.17 42.08 20.31
CA ALA A 63 30.32 41.05 21.32
C ALA A 63 29.55 39.76 21.01
N ALA A 64 30.18 38.62 21.29
CA ALA A 64 29.63 37.29 21.13
C ALA A 64 28.37 37.10 21.98
N VAL A 65 27.20 37.02 21.34
CA VAL A 65 26.00 36.46 21.94
C VAL A 65 26.16 34.94 21.92
N GLY A 66 26.11 34.31 23.09
CA GLY A 66 26.30 32.87 23.25
C GLY A 66 25.35 32.04 22.39
N PRO A 67 25.73 30.81 22.00
CA PRO A 67 24.89 29.97 21.15
C PRO A 67 23.57 29.66 21.87
N THR A 68 22.46 30.09 21.27
CA THR A 68 21.13 29.57 21.57
C THR A 68 21.21 28.04 21.49
N PRO A 69 20.78 27.28 22.51
CA PRO A 69 20.75 25.83 22.43
C PRO A 69 19.94 25.40 21.21
N ALA A 70 20.60 24.78 20.23
CA ALA A 70 19.91 24.12 19.14
C ALA A 70 18.99 23.07 19.77
N GLN A 71 17.68 23.20 19.53
CA GLN A 71 16.72 22.20 19.99
C GLN A 71 17.14 20.85 19.40
N SER A 72 17.56 19.94 20.27
CA SER A 72 17.86 18.57 19.88
C SER A 72 16.64 17.99 19.16
N PRO A 73 16.78 17.36 17.99
CA PRO A 73 15.64 16.75 17.31
C PRO A 73 14.99 15.74 18.26
N THR A 74 13.68 15.88 18.47
CA THR A 74 12.90 14.91 19.24
C THR A 74 13.08 13.53 18.59
N ALA A 75 13.64 12.57 19.33
CA ALA A 75 13.83 11.22 18.84
C ALA A 75 12.47 10.63 18.43
N THR A 76 12.31 10.35 17.14
CA THR A 76 11.14 9.64 16.63
C THR A 76 11.30 8.17 17.00
N SER A 77 10.30 7.58 17.68
CA SER A 77 10.29 6.14 17.96
C SER A 77 10.36 5.36 16.65
N PRO A 78 11.15 4.28 16.55
CA PRO A 78 11.20 3.46 15.35
C PRO A 78 9.82 2.90 14.98
N ALA A 79 9.61 2.62 13.70
CA ALA A 79 8.44 1.90 13.22
C ALA A 79 8.39 0.51 13.86
N ALA A 80 7.22 0.14 14.37
CA ALA A 80 6.96 -1.18 14.91
C ALA A 80 6.64 -2.18 13.79
N VAL A 81 6.91 -3.46 14.03
CA VAL A 81 6.44 -4.54 13.15
C VAL A 81 4.91 -4.61 13.27
N PRO A 82 4.15 -4.57 12.16
CA PRO A 82 2.71 -4.66 12.22
C PRO A 82 2.23 -5.97 12.87
N THR A 83 1.28 -5.86 13.81
CA THR A 83 0.61 -6.99 14.47
C THR A 83 -0.71 -7.34 13.80
N ARG A 84 -1.02 -6.68 12.67
CA ARG A 84 -2.25 -6.87 11.91
C ARG A 84 -1.97 -7.03 10.43
N ILE A 85 -2.71 -7.95 9.83
CA ILE A 85 -2.69 -8.22 8.40
C ILE A 85 -4.10 -8.00 7.87
N LEU A 86 -4.19 -7.31 6.76
CA LEU A 86 -5.42 -7.07 6.04
C LEU A 86 -5.16 -7.28 4.55
N SER A 87 -6.09 -7.96 3.88
CA SER A 87 -5.98 -8.24 2.45
C SER A 87 -7.37 -8.22 1.84
N ALA A 88 -7.66 -7.14 1.12
CA ALA A 88 -8.94 -6.91 0.48
C ALA A 88 -8.95 -7.52 -0.92
N LEU A 89 -10.02 -8.24 -1.26
CA LEU A 89 -10.28 -8.66 -2.63
C LEU A 89 -11.08 -7.59 -3.38
N ASN A 90 -12.12 -7.06 -2.72
CA ASN A 90 -13.04 -6.06 -3.27
C ASN A 90 -13.80 -5.34 -2.14
N ALA A 91 -14.87 -4.63 -2.46
CA ALA A 91 -15.65 -3.85 -1.50
C ALA A 91 -16.36 -4.68 -0.42
N SER A 92 -16.65 -5.96 -0.67
CA SER A 92 -17.39 -6.84 0.24
C SER A 92 -16.53 -7.94 0.87
N THR A 93 -15.47 -8.36 0.18
CA THR A 93 -14.66 -9.52 0.57
C THR A 93 -13.26 -9.09 1.00
N ALA A 94 -12.89 -9.44 2.22
CA ALA A 94 -11.57 -9.21 2.76
C ALA A 94 -11.16 -10.33 3.72
N TRP A 95 -9.85 -10.52 3.84
CA TRP A 95 -9.23 -11.38 4.83
C TRP A 95 -8.43 -10.56 5.81
N ARG A 96 -8.38 -10.99 7.07
CA ARG A 96 -7.53 -10.39 8.08
C ARG A 96 -6.95 -11.42 9.03
N ALA A 97 -5.89 -11.06 9.73
CA ALA A 97 -5.36 -11.83 10.85
C ALA A 97 -4.65 -10.90 11.83
N THR A 98 -4.60 -11.31 13.10
CA THR A 98 -3.61 -10.80 14.04
C THR A 98 -2.36 -11.67 13.96
N THR A 99 -1.20 -11.07 14.21
CA THR A 99 0.09 -11.76 14.22
C THR A 99 0.99 -11.21 15.32
N GLY A 100 2.10 -11.89 15.57
CA GLY A 100 3.02 -11.59 16.65
C GLY A 100 4.28 -12.46 16.59
N ALA A 101 4.88 -12.70 17.74
CA ALA A 101 6.10 -13.50 17.84
C ALA A 101 5.83 -14.96 17.42
N CYS A 102 6.74 -15.53 16.63
CA CYS A 102 6.76 -16.96 16.35
C CYS A 102 7.46 -17.72 17.50
N PRO A 103 6.95 -18.89 17.92
CA PRO A 103 5.73 -19.57 17.46
C PRO A 103 4.48 -19.22 18.29
N ALA A 104 4.55 -18.21 19.15
CA ALA A 104 3.54 -17.91 20.16
C ALA A 104 2.17 -17.53 19.59
N THR A 105 2.12 -16.95 18.39
CA THR A 105 0.86 -16.52 17.77
C THR A 105 0.33 -17.55 16.77
N ALA A 106 -0.78 -18.22 17.10
CA ALA A 106 -1.45 -19.12 16.17
C ALA A 106 -1.88 -18.40 14.88
N ALA A 107 -1.81 -19.10 13.74
CA ALA A 107 -2.36 -18.64 12.48
C ALA A 107 -3.88 -18.87 12.44
N SER A 108 -4.63 -17.82 12.80
CA SER A 108 -6.10 -17.82 12.84
C SER A 108 -6.70 -16.77 11.91
N PRO A 109 -6.56 -16.92 10.58
CA PRO A 109 -7.09 -15.96 9.62
C PRO A 109 -8.62 -15.90 9.68
N GLN A 110 -9.16 -14.74 9.35
CA GLN A 110 -10.59 -14.48 9.30
C GLN A 110 -10.97 -13.96 7.91
N ILE A 111 -12.15 -14.35 7.42
CA ILE A 111 -12.73 -13.80 6.19
C ILE A 111 -14.06 -13.11 6.50
N SER A 112 -14.29 -11.99 5.82
CA SER A 112 -15.60 -11.35 5.67
C SER A 112 -16.01 -11.38 4.21
N THR A 113 -17.30 -11.57 3.96
CA THR A 113 -17.94 -11.46 2.64
C THR A 113 -19.10 -10.46 2.64
N ASP A 114 -19.23 -9.69 3.72
CA ASP A 114 -20.31 -8.75 4.02
C ASP A 114 -19.75 -7.38 4.40
N SER A 115 -18.68 -6.96 3.72
CA SER A 115 -18.10 -5.62 3.87
C SER A 115 -17.51 -5.35 5.25
N GLY A 116 -17.08 -6.40 5.95
CA GLY A 116 -16.46 -6.35 7.27
C GLY A 116 -17.44 -6.38 8.44
N ALA A 117 -18.74 -6.58 8.19
CA ALA A 117 -19.76 -6.63 9.23
C ALA A 117 -19.63 -7.89 10.09
N THR A 118 -19.35 -9.05 9.48
CA THR A 118 -19.06 -10.30 10.19
C THR A 118 -17.76 -10.92 9.71
N TRP A 119 -17.13 -11.68 10.61
CA TRP A 119 -15.84 -12.34 10.37
C TRP A 119 -15.91 -13.78 10.81
N LYS A 120 -15.71 -14.70 9.87
CA LYS A 120 -15.58 -16.12 10.18
C LYS A 120 -14.11 -16.42 10.41
N THR A 121 -13.79 -17.02 11.55
CA THR A 121 -12.44 -17.45 11.92
C THR A 121 -12.14 -18.86 11.41
N MET A 122 -10.89 -19.09 11.04
CA MET A 122 -10.38 -20.40 10.61
C MET A 122 -9.12 -20.75 11.39
N ASP A 123 -8.82 -22.05 11.43
CA ASP A 123 -7.58 -22.57 12.02
C ASP A 123 -6.64 -23.05 10.91
N ALA A 124 -5.63 -22.25 10.58
CA ALA A 124 -4.56 -22.66 9.67
C ALA A 124 -3.48 -23.46 10.42
N THR A 125 -3.29 -23.17 11.71
CA THR A 125 -2.26 -23.81 12.55
C THR A 125 -2.49 -25.32 12.68
N GLY A 126 -3.72 -25.76 12.90
CA GLY A 126 -4.03 -27.16 13.22
C GLY A 126 -3.44 -28.16 12.22
N ALA A 127 -3.76 -27.98 10.93
CA ALA A 127 -3.36 -28.90 9.88
C ALA A 127 -1.93 -28.67 9.34
N THR A 128 -1.46 -27.42 9.33
CA THR A 128 -0.20 -27.06 8.65
C THR A 128 0.97 -26.80 9.60
N LYS A 129 0.68 -26.55 10.89
CA LYS A 129 1.63 -26.08 11.90
C LYS A 129 2.22 -24.69 11.61
N VAL A 130 1.61 -23.94 10.69
CA VAL A 130 1.96 -22.54 10.49
C VAL A 130 1.48 -21.67 11.65
N THR A 131 2.30 -20.71 12.05
CA THR A 131 2.06 -19.72 13.09
C THR A 131 2.51 -18.34 12.57
N ALA A 132 2.28 -17.29 13.35
CA ALA A 132 2.81 -15.94 13.13
C ALA A 132 2.74 -15.50 11.66
N LEU A 133 1.52 -15.43 11.11
CA LEU A 133 1.33 -15.03 9.72
C LEU A 133 2.04 -13.69 9.44
N GLN A 134 2.65 -13.56 8.26
CA GLN A 134 3.22 -12.30 7.78
C GLN A 134 2.36 -11.70 6.68
N ARG A 135 1.78 -12.53 5.81
CA ARG A 135 1.03 -12.08 4.64
C ARG A 135 -0.15 -12.99 4.35
N ILE A 136 -1.21 -12.38 3.82
CA ILE A 136 -2.32 -13.06 3.17
C ILE A 136 -2.39 -12.51 1.75
N ILE A 137 -2.59 -13.39 0.77
CA ILE A 137 -2.72 -13.08 -0.64
C ILE A 137 -4.04 -13.70 -1.08
N VAL A 138 -5.02 -12.86 -1.40
CA VAL A 138 -6.37 -13.32 -1.71
C VAL A 138 -6.46 -13.55 -3.22
N GLY A 139 -6.70 -14.80 -3.61
CA GLY A 139 -6.91 -15.15 -5.02
C GLY A 139 -8.37 -15.03 -5.44
N SER A 140 -9.29 -15.36 -4.54
CA SER A 140 -10.74 -15.27 -4.74
C SER A 140 -11.47 -15.26 -3.40
N SER A 141 -12.80 -15.24 -3.41
CA SER A 141 -13.61 -15.41 -2.20
C SER A 141 -13.45 -16.79 -1.55
N ALA A 142 -12.96 -17.80 -2.29
CA ALA A 142 -12.73 -19.15 -1.79
C ALA A 142 -11.24 -19.50 -1.61
N SER A 143 -10.31 -18.74 -2.20
CA SER A 143 -8.89 -19.06 -2.19
C SER A 143 -8.02 -17.97 -1.61
N ALA A 144 -7.09 -18.39 -0.75
CA ALA A 144 -6.07 -17.52 -0.19
C ALA A 144 -4.77 -18.29 -0.04
N THR A 145 -3.66 -17.59 -0.30
CA THR A 145 -2.30 -18.03 0.01
C THR A 145 -1.82 -17.24 1.22
N MET A 146 -1.12 -17.87 2.15
CA MET A 146 -0.61 -17.23 3.34
C MET A 146 0.85 -17.59 3.51
N ILE A 147 1.62 -16.62 4.00
CA ILE A 147 3.01 -16.83 4.41
C ILE A 147 3.06 -16.60 5.91
N GLY A 148 3.64 -17.55 6.63
CA GLY A 148 3.87 -17.49 8.07
C GLY A 148 5.13 -18.24 8.42
N PHE A 149 5.21 -18.72 9.67
CA PHE A 149 6.39 -19.42 10.17
C PHE A 149 5.99 -20.69 10.91
N SER A 150 6.79 -21.75 10.75
CA SER A 150 6.56 -23.05 11.37
C SER A 150 6.53 -22.92 12.90
N GLN A 151 5.62 -23.68 13.53
CA GLN A 151 5.53 -23.76 14.98
C GLN A 151 6.84 -24.24 15.64
N VAL A 152 7.66 -24.99 14.89
CA VAL A 152 8.99 -25.46 15.34
C VAL A 152 10.07 -24.72 14.56
N GLY A 153 10.93 -23.99 15.26
CA GLY A 153 12.10 -23.33 14.68
C GLY A 153 11.82 -22.09 13.83
N CYS A 154 10.56 -21.69 13.66
CA CYS A 154 10.17 -20.48 12.94
C CYS A 154 10.73 -20.39 11.51
N ALA A 155 10.84 -21.54 10.84
CA ALA A 155 11.17 -21.58 9.43
C ALA A 155 10.00 -21.00 8.61
N PRO A 156 10.24 -20.25 7.52
CA PRO A 156 9.16 -19.71 6.71
C PRO A 156 8.32 -20.83 6.11
N GLU A 157 6.99 -20.64 6.08
CA GLU A 157 6.04 -21.58 5.51
C GLU A 157 5.05 -20.86 4.60
N LEU A 158 4.67 -21.53 3.52
CA LEU A 158 3.60 -21.09 2.64
C LEU A 158 2.47 -22.11 2.70
N VAL A 159 1.26 -21.63 3.01
CA VAL A 159 0.05 -22.45 3.09
C VAL A 159 -1.05 -21.88 2.21
N LYS A 160 -1.95 -22.73 1.73
CA LYS A 160 -3.08 -22.31 0.92
C LYS A 160 -4.37 -22.97 1.34
N THR A 161 -5.47 -22.30 1.01
CA THR A 161 -6.83 -22.82 1.02
C THR A 161 -7.49 -22.52 -0.32
N PHE A 162 -8.38 -23.41 -0.76
CA PHE A 162 -9.21 -23.24 -1.97
C PHE A 162 -10.71 -23.39 -1.69
N VAL A 163 -11.08 -23.50 -0.40
CA VAL A 163 -12.45 -23.78 0.06
C VAL A 163 -12.83 -22.86 1.22
N THR A 164 -12.64 -21.56 1.02
CA THR A 164 -13.02 -20.47 1.94
C THR A 164 -12.43 -20.67 3.34
N GLY A 165 -11.12 -20.91 3.40
CA GLY A 165 -10.41 -21.04 4.69
C GLY A 165 -10.60 -22.40 5.36
N ARG A 166 -11.03 -23.41 4.62
CA ARG A 166 -10.97 -24.81 5.06
C ARG A 166 -9.77 -25.52 4.43
N ASN A 167 -9.39 -26.66 4.99
CA ASN A 167 -8.41 -27.59 4.43
C ASN A 167 -7.10 -26.91 4.01
N PHE A 168 -6.45 -26.23 4.96
CA PHE A 168 -5.15 -25.64 4.69
C PHE A 168 -4.12 -26.73 4.37
N THR A 169 -3.32 -26.48 3.34
CA THR A 169 -2.24 -27.38 2.90
C THR A 169 -0.95 -26.59 2.71
N SER A 170 0.18 -27.18 3.05
CA SER A 170 1.52 -26.58 2.89
C SER A 170 2.04 -26.73 1.46
N TYR A 171 2.65 -25.68 0.93
CA TYR A 171 3.20 -25.60 -0.43
C TYR A 171 4.67 -25.13 -0.40
N PRO A 172 5.60 -25.91 0.19
CA PRO A 172 6.98 -25.48 0.40
C PRO A 172 7.74 -25.19 -0.90
N LYS A 173 7.38 -25.83 -2.01
CA LYS A 173 8.01 -25.57 -3.32
C LYS A 173 7.71 -24.16 -3.85
N GLU A 174 6.57 -23.58 -3.48
CA GLU A 174 6.17 -22.24 -3.93
C GLU A 174 6.77 -21.13 -3.07
N LEU A 175 7.16 -21.44 -1.83
CA LEU A 175 7.81 -20.52 -0.91
C LEU A 175 9.10 -19.94 -1.49
N ALA A 176 9.85 -20.72 -2.28
CA ALA A 176 11.09 -20.29 -2.94
C ALA A 176 10.88 -19.16 -3.97
N SER A 177 9.65 -19.00 -4.46
CA SER A 177 9.25 -17.92 -5.38
C SER A 177 8.45 -16.81 -4.69
N ALA A 178 8.37 -16.84 -3.36
CA ALA A 178 7.60 -15.89 -2.59
C ALA A 178 8.45 -14.68 -2.19
N TRP A 179 7.78 -13.62 -1.75
CA TRP A 179 8.40 -12.50 -1.08
C TRP A 179 8.05 -12.52 0.40
N TYR A 180 9.06 -12.52 1.27
CA TYR A 180 8.88 -12.48 2.72
C TYR A 180 10.12 -11.94 3.45
N VAL A 181 9.94 -11.60 4.73
CA VAL A 181 11.03 -11.19 5.63
C VAL A 181 11.10 -12.19 6.77
N ASN A 182 12.24 -12.84 6.99
CA ASN A 182 12.38 -13.74 8.13
C ASN A 182 12.55 -12.91 9.43
N PRO A 183 11.75 -13.13 10.49
CA PRO A 183 11.83 -12.37 11.74
C PRO A 183 13.18 -12.52 12.44
N ALA A 184 13.93 -13.61 12.20
CA ALA A 184 15.27 -13.81 12.72
C ALA A 184 16.35 -12.98 11.99
N THR A 185 16.08 -12.54 10.75
CA THR A 185 17.06 -11.86 9.88
C THR A 185 16.42 -10.72 9.10
N ARG A 186 15.85 -9.73 9.83
CA ARG A 186 15.12 -8.59 9.22
C ARG A 186 15.96 -7.63 8.37
N GLY A 187 17.28 -7.76 8.37
CA GLY A 187 18.18 -7.05 7.44
C GLY A 187 18.28 -7.71 6.05
N SER A 188 17.49 -8.75 5.80
CA SER A 188 17.41 -9.46 4.53
C SER A 188 15.95 -9.60 4.10
N VAL A 189 15.73 -9.63 2.79
CA VAL A 189 14.44 -9.94 2.16
C VAL A 189 14.61 -11.19 1.32
N HIS A 190 13.71 -12.16 1.48
CA HIS A 190 13.59 -13.23 0.51
C HIS A 190 12.80 -12.73 -0.69
N SER A 191 13.39 -12.83 -1.89
CA SER A 191 12.73 -12.56 -3.15
C SER A 191 12.65 -13.83 -3.99
N PRO A 192 11.91 -13.81 -5.12
CA PRO A 192 11.91 -14.92 -6.07
C PRO A 192 13.28 -15.23 -6.69
N SER A 193 14.29 -14.38 -6.46
CA SER A 193 15.69 -14.59 -6.85
C SER A 193 16.58 -15.01 -5.67
N GLY A 194 15.99 -15.38 -4.53
CA GLY A 194 16.66 -15.77 -3.29
C GLY A 194 16.77 -14.65 -2.26
N ASP A 195 17.53 -14.93 -1.19
CA ASP A 195 17.76 -13.95 -0.12
C ASP A 195 18.70 -12.83 -0.60
N ARG A 196 18.31 -11.59 -0.32
CA ARG A 196 19.07 -10.39 -0.67
C ARG A 196 19.14 -9.42 0.52
N PRO A 197 20.26 -8.70 0.69
CA PRO A 197 20.32 -7.61 1.66
C PRO A 197 19.20 -6.59 1.45
N ALA A 198 18.53 -6.24 2.54
CA ALA A 198 17.58 -5.14 2.56
C ALA A 198 18.35 -3.80 2.50
N PRO A 199 17.68 -2.68 2.14
CA PRO A 199 18.32 -1.36 2.11
C PRO A 199 18.48 -0.76 3.53
N CYS A 200 18.10 -1.51 4.57
CA CYS A 200 18.15 -1.09 5.96
C CYS A 200 18.37 -2.31 6.88
N PRO A 201 18.84 -2.10 8.13
CA PRO A 201 19.07 -3.20 9.07
C PRO A 201 17.81 -3.97 9.51
N THR A 202 16.64 -3.32 9.44
CA THR A 202 15.37 -3.89 9.91
C THR A 202 14.22 -3.49 8.99
N VAL A 203 13.73 -4.43 8.19
CA VAL A 203 12.48 -4.31 7.44
C VAL A 203 11.30 -4.69 8.35
N VAL A 204 10.29 -3.83 8.41
CA VAL A 204 9.07 -4.04 9.22
C VAL A 204 7.86 -4.45 8.39
N ALA A 205 7.81 -4.07 7.11
CA ALA A 205 6.75 -4.49 6.19
C ALA A 205 7.27 -4.63 4.75
N ILE A 206 6.60 -5.46 3.95
CA ILE A 206 6.90 -5.69 2.54
C ILE A 206 5.60 -5.75 1.73
N ALA A 207 5.58 -5.04 0.59
CA ALA A 207 4.48 -5.04 -0.37
C ALA A 207 5.00 -5.41 -1.76
N PRO A 208 4.93 -6.69 -2.15
CA PRO A 208 5.25 -7.14 -3.50
C PRO A 208 4.14 -6.77 -4.48
N SER A 209 4.52 -6.34 -5.68
CA SER A 209 3.60 -6.16 -6.82
C SER A 209 3.70 -7.30 -7.82
N ASP A 210 4.89 -7.85 -8.03
CA ASP A 210 5.14 -8.99 -8.92
C ASP A 210 6.40 -9.77 -8.50
N THR A 211 6.93 -10.62 -9.38
CA THR A 211 8.11 -11.47 -9.09
C THR A 211 9.44 -10.71 -9.06
N LYS A 212 9.48 -9.48 -9.55
CA LYS A 212 10.65 -8.60 -9.58
C LYS A 212 10.47 -7.35 -8.73
N SER A 213 9.23 -6.90 -8.58
CA SER A 213 8.92 -5.62 -8.01
C SER A 213 8.28 -5.73 -6.63
N ALA A 214 8.80 -4.97 -5.68
CA ALA A 214 8.31 -4.90 -4.31
C ALA A 214 8.75 -3.58 -3.66
N ALA A 215 8.01 -3.15 -2.64
CA ALA A 215 8.47 -2.12 -1.72
C ALA A 215 8.66 -2.69 -0.31
N VAL A 216 9.58 -2.08 0.45
CA VAL A 216 9.80 -2.38 1.85
C VAL A 216 9.69 -1.11 2.69
N LEU A 217 9.14 -1.26 3.89
CA LEU A 217 9.16 -0.24 4.93
C LEU A 217 10.20 -0.64 5.98
N CYS A 218 11.11 0.27 6.25
CA CYS A 218 12.16 0.10 7.25
C CYS A 218 11.76 0.65 8.62
N ALA A 219 12.41 0.17 9.68
CA ALA A 219 12.16 0.60 11.05
C ALA A 219 12.46 2.10 11.30
N ASP A 220 13.22 2.75 10.42
CA ASP A 220 13.51 4.19 10.44
C ASP A 220 12.46 5.04 9.72
N HIS A 221 11.33 4.44 9.34
CA HIS A 221 10.24 5.04 8.56
C HIS A 221 10.60 5.41 7.11
N THR A 222 11.63 4.78 6.55
CA THR A 222 11.99 4.96 5.14
C THR A 222 11.37 3.87 4.28
N VAL A 223 10.82 4.25 3.13
CA VAL A 223 10.34 3.32 2.10
C VAL A 223 11.34 3.24 0.96
N TYR A 224 11.57 2.02 0.49
CA TYR A 224 12.38 1.71 -0.69
C TYR A 224 11.58 0.79 -1.62
N ALA A 225 11.81 0.89 -2.93
CA ALA A 225 11.27 -0.04 -3.91
C ALA A 225 12.40 -0.72 -4.71
N THR A 226 12.08 -1.91 -5.23
CA THR A 226 12.90 -2.68 -6.17
C THR A 226 12.06 -2.99 -7.40
N VAL A 227 12.71 -3.15 -8.55
CA VAL A 227 12.11 -3.65 -9.81
C VAL A 227 12.89 -4.83 -10.40
N ASP A 228 13.88 -5.35 -9.67
CA ASP A 228 14.82 -6.39 -10.13
C ASP A 228 15.06 -7.49 -9.09
N ALA A 229 14.02 -7.82 -8.32
CA ALA A 229 14.00 -8.85 -7.28
C ALA A 229 14.98 -8.60 -6.13
N ALA A 230 15.04 -7.34 -5.66
CA ALA A 230 15.90 -6.85 -4.58
C ALA A 230 17.40 -6.93 -4.91
N VAL A 231 17.75 -6.85 -6.19
CA VAL A 231 19.16 -6.69 -6.61
C VAL A 231 19.58 -5.23 -6.40
N THR A 232 18.70 -4.28 -6.72
CA THR A 232 18.88 -2.86 -6.42
C THR A 232 17.67 -2.27 -5.72
N TRP A 233 17.91 -1.18 -4.99
CA TRP A 233 16.88 -0.43 -4.29
C TRP A 233 16.83 1.01 -4.81
N SER A 234 15.64 1.58 -4.87
CA SER A 234 15.42 2.98 -5.20
C SER A 234 16.11 3.92 -4.20
N PRO A 235 16.24 5.21 -4.51
CA PRO A 235 16.52 6.22 -3.49
C PRO A 235 15.52 6.14 -2.31
N PRO A 236 15.94 6.51 -1.08
CA PRO A 236 15.09 6.47 0.10
C PRO A 236 13.95 7.49 0.01
N ILE A 237 12.75 7.08 0.44
CA ILE A 237 11.61 7.98 0.64
C ILE A 237 11.29 8.03 2.14
N PRO A 238 11.76 9.07 2.87
CA PRO A 238 11.46 9.19 4.30
C PRO A 238 10.00 9.59 4.51
N LEU A 239 9.30 8.85 5.36
CA LEU A 239 7.90 9.08 5.70
C LEU A 239 7.71 8.95 7.21
N LEU A 240 8.03 10.01 7.95
CA LEU A 240 7.95 10.00 9.42
C LEU A 240 6.59 9.47 9.92
N GLY A 241 6.66 8.55 10.88
CA GLY A 241 5.48 7.90 11.44
C GLY A 241 4.88 6.79 10.57
N ALA A 242 5.48 6.44 9.43
CA ALA A 242 5.06 5.30 8.62
C ALA A 242 5.04 4.01 9.45
N SER A 243 3.96 3.25 9.36
CA SER A 243 3.70 2.09 10.23
C SER A 243 3.29 0.83 9.47
N ASN A 244 2.72 0.94 8.27
CA ASN A 244 2.36 -0.20 7.45
C ASN A 244 2.51 0.15 5.95
N LEU A 245 2.62 -0.88 5.12
CA LEU A 245 2.87 -0.78 3.69
C LEU A 245 2.05 -1.86 2.97
N ALA A 246 1.28 -1.45 1.96
CA ALA A 246 0.51 -2.34 1.11
C ALA A 246 0.67 -1.98 -0.37
N LEU A 247 0.30 -2.92 -1.24
CA LEU A 247 0.13 -2.64 -2.67
C LEU A 247 -1.17 -1.86 -2.90
N SER A 248 -1.14 -0.94 -3.86
CA SER A 248 -2.31 -0.24 -4.38
C SER A 248 -2.36 -0.34 -5.90
N THR A 249 -3.48 0.06 -6.51
CA THR A 249 -3.63 0.11 -7.97
C THR A 249 -2.73 1.16 -8.63
N GLN A 250 -2.26 2.14 -7.85
CA GLN A 250 -1.42 3.25 -8.34
C GLN A 250 0.06 3.05 -8.00
N GLY A 251 0.41 2.06 -7.19
CA GLY A 251 1.76 1.83 -6.69
C GLY A 251 1.71 1.22 -5.29
N TYR A 252 2.20 1.94 -4.29
CA TYR A 252 2.19 1.52 -2.89
C TYR A 252 1.38 2.47 -2.02
N LEU A 253 0.85 1.93 -0.93
CA LEU A 253 0.07 2.65 0.05
C LEU A 253 0.71 2.48 1.42
N VAL A 254 1.02 3.59 2.07
CA VAL A 254 1.68 3.65 3.37
C VAL A 254 0.71 4.24 4.37
N THR A 255 0.53 3.59 5.52
CA THR A 255 -0.10 4.26 6.66
C THR A 255 0.94 4.97 7.49
N ALA A 256 0.61 6.17 7.97
CA ALA A 256 1.46 6.93 8.87
C ALA A 256 0.65 7.46 10.06
N ALA A 257 1.36 7.74 11.15
CA ALA A 257 0.82 8.36 12.35
C ALA A 257 0.15 9.71 12.04
N ALA A 258 -0.77 10.10 12.93
CA ALA A 258 -1.48 11.38 12.91
C ALA A 258 -0.51 12.58 12.83
N ASP A 259 -0.98 13.66 12.21
CA ASP A 259 -0.32 14.97 12.21
C ASP A 259 -1.35 16.08 12.42
N SER A 260 -0.92 17.34 12.31
CA SER A 260 -1.81 18.50 12.45
C SER A 260 -2.91 18.59 11.38
N ARG A 261 -2.81 17.81 10.29
CA ARG A 261 -3.77 17.77 9.18
C ARG A 261 -4.69 16.54 9.26
N CYS A 262 -4.35 15.54 10.07
CA CYS A 262 -5.14 14.33 10.23
C CYS A 262 -5.09 13.78 11.66
N ALA A 263 -6.19 13.95 12.40
CA ALA A 263 -6.41 13.33 13.69
C ALA A 263 -6.86 11.87 13.52
N GLY A 264 -5.92 10.99 13.20
CA GLY A 264 -6.19 9.56 12.98
C GLY A 264 -5.08 8.86 12.22
N VAL A 265 -5.43 8.12 11.18
CA VAL A 265 -4.46 7.42 10.31
C VAL A 265 -4.31 8.19 9.01
N ARG A 266 -3.07 8.57 8.69
CA ARG A 266 -2.73 9.13 7.38
C ARG A 266 -2.47 8.01 6.40
N LEU A 267 -2.99 8.16 5.19
CA LEU A 267 -2.71 7.27 4.07
C LEU A 267 -1.92 8.04 3.03
N VAL A 268 -0.77 7.52 2.63
CA VAL A 268 0.14 8.14 1.67
C VAL A 268 0.33 7.19 0.49
N THR A 269 0.03 7.66 -0.71
CA THR A 269 0.27 6.87 -1.95
C THR A 269 1.63 7.22 -2.51
N LEU A 270 2.41 6.19 -2.82
CA LEU A 270 3.70 6.27 -3.50
C LEU A 270 3.57 5.66 -4.90
N ALA A 271 3.91 6.44 -5.93
CA ALA A 271 3.76 6.03 -7.32
C ALA A 271 4.78 6.73 -8.24
N GLY A 272 4.85 6.28 -9.49
CA GLY A 272 5.69 6.87 -10.53
C GLY A 272 7.11 6.29 -10.61
N ASN A 273 7.89 6.80 -11.57
CA ASN A 273 9.31 6.48 -11.75
C ASN A 273 10.08 7.79 -12.05
N PRO A 274 10.86 8.33 -11.09
CA PRO A 274 11.12 7.78 -9.76
C PRO A 274 9.85 7.76 -8.88
N MET A 275 9.81 6.83 -7.93
CA MET A 275 8.70 6.73 -6.97
C MET A 275 8.66 7.97 -6.08
N ALA A 276 7.49 8.57 -5.94
CA ALA A 276 7.27 9.77 -5.15
C ALA A 276 5.87 9.77 -4.51
N ILE A 277 5.66 10.66 -3.53
CA ILE A 277 4.35 10.88 -2.91
C ILE A 277 3.43 11.54 -3.94
N THR A 278 2.28 10.94 -4.21
CA THR A 278 1.30 11.47 -5.17
C THR A 278 0.02 11.96 -4.52
N THR A 279 -0.48 11.23 -3.51
CA THR A 279 -1.71 11.59 -2.81
C THR A 279 -1.60 11.33 -1.32
N THR A 280 -2.41 12.05 -0.54
CA THR A 280 -2.56 11.83 0.90
C THR A 280 -4.03 11.89 1.25
N ALA A 281 -4.50 10.93 2.03
CA ALA A 281 -5.85 10.89 2.57
C ALA A 281 -5.79 10.77 4.10
N CYS A 282 -6.90 11.09 4.75
CA CYS A 282 -7.04 10.99 6.21
C CYS A 282 -8.21 10.07 6.55
N LEU A 283 -7.95 9.07 7.38
CA LEU A 283 -8.99 8.40 8.14
C LEU A 283 -9.08 9.07 9.51
N PRO A 284 -10.08 9.92 9.77
CA PRO A 284 -10.27 10.50 11.09
C PRO A 284 -10.69 9.43 12.10
N LEU A 285 -10.09 9.45 13.28
CA LEU A 285 -10.41 8.56 14.40
C LEU A 285 -10.50 9.39 15.69
N ALA A 286 -11.35 8.96 16.63
CA ALA A 286 -11.49 9.64 17.91
C ALA A 286 -10.19 9.62 18.74
N ALA A 287 -9.38 8.57 18.57
CA ALA A 287 -8.06 8.42 19.18
C ALA A 287 -7.09 7.79 18.19
N ALA A 288 -5.81 8.15 18.29
CA ALA A 288 -4.77 7.53 17.50
C ALA A 288 -4.58 6.06 17.93
N PRO A 289 -4.64 5.09 17.01
CA PRO A 289 -4.40 3.69 17.32
C PRO A 289 -2.90 3.46 17.61
N PRO A 290 -2.52 2.38 18.34
CA PRO A 290 -1.14 1.91 18.36
C PRO A 290 -0.64 1.67 16.93
N VAL A 291 0.59 2.11 16.63
CA VAL A 291 1.12 2.12 15.26
C VAL A 291 1.24 0.72 14.65
N ASP A 292 1.52 -0.29 15.46
CA ASP A 292 1.59 -1.70 15.08
C ASP A 292 0.21 -2.31 14.80
N GLN A 293 -0.86 -1.69 15.33
CA GLN A 293 -2.24 -2.13 15.20
C GLN A 293 -2.99 -1.42 14.05
N VAL A 294 -2.26 -0.98 13.03
CA VAL A 294 -2.81 -0.43 11.80
C VAL A 294 -2.46 -1.36 10.64
N ALA A 295 -3.47 -1.81 9.91
CA ALA A 295 -3.32 -2.53 8.65
C ALA A 295 -4.13 -1.86 7.55
N VAL A 296 -3.60 -1.88 6.34
CA VAL A 296 -4.24 -1.30 5.14
C VAL A 296 -4.17 -2.28 3.99
N SER A 297 -5.18 -2.25 3.12
CA SER A 297 -5.17 -2.97 1.85
C SER A 297 -6.07 -2.26 0.85
N GLN A 298 -5.79 -2.45 -0.43
CA GLN A 298 -6.73 -2.10 -1.50
C GLN A 298 -7.13 -3.34 -2.29
N GLY A 299 -8.41 -3.47 -2.62
CA GLY A 299 -8.94 -4.54 -3.47
C GLY A 299 -10.03 -3.99 -4.37
N ALA A 300 -9.91 -4.22 -5.69
CA ALA A 300 -10.83 -3.71 -6.72
C ALA A 300 -11.19 -2.22 -6.53
N GLY A 301 -10.18 -1.38 -6.23
CA GLY A 301 -10.35 0.06 -6.02
C GLY A 301 -10.86 0.47 -4.63
N THR A 302 -11.34 -0.45 -3.80
CA THR A 302 -11.78 -0.14 -2.44
C THR A 302 -10.62 -0.21 -1.45
N LEU A 303 -10.39 0.88 -0.72
CA LEU A 303 -9.47 0.92 0.41
C LEU A 303 -10.13 0.31 1.64
N TRP A 304 -9.37 -0.48 2.38
CA TRP A 304 -9.73 -1.01 3.68
C TRP A 304 -8.65 -0.64 4.69
N VAL A 305 -9.06 -0.12 5.84
CA VAL A 305 -8.17 0.21 6.96
C VAL A 305 -8.69 -0.43 8.22
N TRP A 306 -7.83 -1.19 8.90
CA TRP A 306 -8.10 -1.76 10.21
C TRP A 306 -7.16 -1.15 11.24
N ALA A 307 -7.69 -0.27 12.08
CA ALA A 307 -6.94 0.59 12.99
C ALA A 307 -7.54 0.51 14.40
N GLY A 308 -6.86 -0.16 15.33
CA GLY A 308 -7.42 -0.43 16.67
C GLY A 308 -8.76 -1.16 16.56
N ASP A 309 -9.83 -0.67 17.17
CA ASP A 309 -11.14 -1.33 17.07
C ASP A 309 -11.94 -0.91 15.82
N SER A 310 -11.41 0.03 15.02
CA SER A 310 -12.09 0.54 13.83
C SER A 310 -11.68 -0.23 12.58
N LEU A 311 -12.69 -0.66 11.83
CA LEU A 311 -12.53 -1.14 10.46
C LEU A 311 -13.33 -0.21 9.55
N LYS A 312 -12.64 0.39 8.58
CA LYS A 312 -13.23 1.40 7.68
C LYS A 312 -12.90 1.11 6.24
N ARG A 313 -13.83 1.45 5.35
CA ARG A 313 -13.67 1.29 3.91
C ARG A 313 -13.90 2.60 3.18
N SER A 314 -13.24 2.75 2.05
CA SER A 314 -13.44 3.88 1.16
C SER A 314 -13.43 3.43 -0.30
N GLY A 315 -14.46 3.86 -1.05
CA GLY A 315 -14.56 3.63 -2.49
C GLY A 315 -14.02 4.78 -3.35
N ASP A 316 -13.58 5.88 -2.72
CA ASP A 316 -13.21 7.14 -3.36
C ASP A 316 -11.79 7.59 -3.00
N GLY A 317 -10.90 6.64 -2.73
CA GLY A 317 -9.48 6.92 -2.46
C GLY A 317 -9.21 7.53 -1.08
N GLY A 318 -10.13 7.39 -0.13
CA GLY A 318 -10.02 7.88 1.24
C GLY A 318 -10.64 9.25 1.47
N ALA A 319 -11.47 9.74 0.53
CA ALA A 319 -12.20 10.99 0.70
C ALA A 319 -13.42 10.82 1.63
N THR A 320 -14.11 9.69 1.55
CA THR A 320 -15.18 9.29 2.47
C THR A 320 -14.97 7.89 3.02
N TRP A 321 -15.53 7.64 4.21
CA TRP A 321 -15.35 6.39 4.95
C TRP A 321 -16.68 5.80 5.42
N GLN A 322 -16.81 4.48 5.28
CA GLN A 322 -17.91 3.64 5.78
C GLN A 322 -17.38 2.73 6.88
#